data_AF-A0A7C7R464-F1
#
_entry.id   AF-A0A7C7R464-F1
#
_cell.length_a   1.000
_cell.length_b   1.000
_cell.length_c   1.000
_cell.angle_alpha   90.00
_cell.angle_beta   90.00
_cell.angle_gamma   90.00
#
_symmetry.space_group_name_H-M   'P 1'
#
loop_
_entity.id
_entity.type
_entity.pdbx_description
1 polymer ?
#
loop_
_entity_poly.entity_id
_entity_poly.type
_entity_poly.pdbx_seq_one_letter_code
_entity_poly.pdbx_strand_id
1 'polypeptide(L)'
;MHDKAKKHNETTPAARNMHHGRDRPLSQWARCEKDPEKLAEFRQWAFDTLKRANTGDREALAELAQECSQWPEDILDKFTDLTKIVQAMIFRKMFPDQDGSRLLMQEKVDRLRAALFPAGGDRLEKLLVEVVVMCWAQVHRAELEEVRGQSELSDRPEMLRYLSSCTDRAYRRLLSAARTLAVVRKLTRSNEVGASFSANDPEADCITTVTGK
;
A
#
# COMPACT_ATOMS: atom_id res chain seq x y z
N MET A 1 -42.24 -31.13 -38.44
CA MET A 1 -41.79 -30.87 -39.83
C MET A 1 -41.10 -29.51 -39.85
N HIS A 2 -39.90 -29.45 -40.45
CA HIS A 2 -38.95 -28.32 -40.54
C HIS A 2 -38.20 -28.04 -39.23
N ASP A 3 -36.99 -28.54 -38.98
CA ASP A 3 -35.82 -28.80 -39.84
C ASP A 3 -35.32 -27.56 -40.59
N LYS A 4 -34.30 -26.90 -40.01
CA LYS A 4 -33.29 -26.11 -40.73
C LYS A 4 -32.08 -25.86 -39.84
N ALA A 5 -31.12 -26.76 -39.98
CA ALA A 5 -29.73 -26.59 -39.60
C ALA A 5 -29.10 -25.38 -40.32
N LYS A 6 -28.39 -24.53 -39.58
CA LYS A 6 -27.42 -23.58 -40.14
C LYS A 6 -26.06 -23.85 -39.50
N LYS A 7 -25.22 -24.60 -40.22
CA LYS A 7 -23.80 -24.74 -39.96
C LYS A 7 -23.12 -23.44 -40.40
N HIS A 8 -22.47 -22.73 -39.48
CA HIS A 8 -21.43 -21.78 -39.82
C HIS A 8 -20.10 -22.33 -39.30
N ASN A 9 -19.28 -22.76 -40.26
CA ASN A 9 -17.86 -23.01 -40.13
C ASN A 9 -17.19 -21.62 -40.01
N GLU A 10 -16.65 -21.29 -38.85
CA GLU A 10 -15.69 -20.20 -38.73
C GLU A 10 -14.32 -20.81 -38.46
N THR A 11 -13.49 -20.69 -39.49
CA THR A 11 -12.12 -21.13 -39.59
C THR A 11 -11.27 -20.34 -38.59
N THR A 12 -10.82 -20.98 -37.52
CA THR A 12 -9.82 -20.43 -36.60
C THR A 12 -8.54 -20.11 -37.37
N PRO A 13 -8.09 -18.84 -37.47
CA PRO A 13 -6.80 -18.54 -38.05
C PRO A 13 -5.72 -19.00 -37.08
N ALA A 14 -4.80 -19.82 -37.56
CA ALA A 14 -3.61 -20.24 -36.86
C ALA A 14 -2.88 -19.02 -36.27
N ALA A 15 -2.69 -19.04 -34.94
CA ALA A 15 -1.90 -18.06 -34.22
C ALA A 15 -0.46 -18.10 -34.75
N ARG A 16 -0.16 -17.16 -35.65
CA ARG A 16 1.17 -16.92 -36.19
C ARG A 16 2.00 -16.33 -35.06
N ASN A 17 2.77 -17.18 -34.39
CA ASN A 17 3.80 -16.79 -33.43
C ASN A 17 4.86 -15.94 -34.13
N MET A 18 4.60 -14.64 -34.24
CA MET A 18 5.57 -13.62 -34.59
C MET A 18 6.35 -13.24 -33.33
N HIS A 19 7.31 -14.08 -32.95
CA HIS A 19 8.46 -13.63 -32.16
C HIS A 19 9.38 -12.82 -33.07
N HIS A 20 8.90 -11.64 -33.47
CA HIS A 20 9.81 -10.56 -33.82
C HIS A 20 10.48 -10.15 -32.52
N GLY A 21 11.79 -10.41 -32.43
CA GLY A 21 12.70 -9.64 -31.60
C GLY A 21 12.55 -8.19 -32.01
N ARG A 22 11.55 -7.53 -31.45
CA ARG A 22 11.39 -6.10 -31.49
C ARG A 22 12.41 -5.59 -30.50
N ASP A 23 13.42 -4.91 -31.01
CA ASP A 23 13.98 -3.76 -30.30
C ASP A 23 12.77 -2.93 -29.83
N ARG A 24 12.31 -3.20 -28.61
CA ARG A 24 11.23 -2.42 -28.03
C ARG A 24 11.84 -1.02 -27.89
N PRO A 25 11.24 0.01 -28.50
CA PRO A 25 11.66 1.37 -28.19
C PRO A 25 11.67 1.49 -26.68
N LEU A 26 12.81 1.93 -26.12
CA LEU A 26 12.96 2.16 -24.68
C LEU A 26 11.68 2.78 -24.16
N SER A 27 11.09 2.16 -23.12
CA SER A 27 9.86 2.65 -22.48
C SER A 27 9.98 4.17 -22.28
N GLN A 28 8.85 4.87 -22.37
CA GLN A 28 8.87 6.33 -22.20
C GLN A 28 9.57 6.70 -20.87
N TRP A 29 9.36 5.90 -19.83
CA TRP A 29 10.11 5.95 -18.56
C TRP A 29 11.63 6.02 -18.73
N ALA A 30 12.26 5.08 -19.45
CA ALA A 30 13.71 4.98 -19.55
C ALA A 30 14.36 6.20 -20.23
N ARG A 31 13.56 7.00 -20.97
CA ARG A 31 13.99 8.25 -21.60
C ARG A 31 13.88 9.45 -20.66
N CYS A 32 13.03 9.35 -19.65
CA CYS A 32 12.66 10.46 -18.77
C CYS A 32 13.35 10.41 -17.40
N GLU A 33 13.90 9.27 -16.97
CA GLU A 33 14.46 9.08 -15.62
C GLU A 33 15.47 10.16 -15.19
N LYS A 34 16.30 10.65 -16.11
CA LYS A 34 17.35 11.63 -15.81
C LYS A 34 16.88 13.10 -15.90
N ASP A 35 15.69 13.34 -16.41
CA ASP A 35 15.19 14.68 -16.73
C ASP A 35 13.92 14.97 -15.91
N PRO A 36 13.97 15.86 -14.90
CA PRO A 36 12.85 16.11 -13.99
C PRO A 36 11.62 16.66 -14.69
N GLU A 37 11.78 17.41 -15.79
CA GLU A 37 10.64 17.94 -16.57
C GLU A 37 9.93 16.80 -17.31
N LYS A 38 10.69 15.96 -18.01
CA LYS A 38 10.13 14.78 -18.69
C LYS A 38 9.51 13.79 -17.72
N LEU A 39 10.07 13.68 -16.51
CA LEU A 39 9.49 12.86 -15.46
C LEU A 39 8.13 13.41 -14.99
N ALA A 40 7.97 14.73 -14.92
CA ALA A 40 6.69 15.36 -14.58
C ALA A 40 5.65 15.14 -15.70
N GLU A 41 6.04 15.29 -16.96
CA GLU A 41 5.19 14.99 -18.13
C GLU A 41 4.73 13.53 -18.13
N PHE A 42 5.67 12.60 -17.90
CA PHE A 42 5.35 11.17 -17.80
C PHE A 42 4.38 10.88 -16.66
N ARG A 43 4.55 11.49 -15.48
CA ARG A 43 3.62 11.33 -14.35
C ARG A 43 2.23 11.85 -14.68
N GLN A 44 2.15 12.99 -15.36
CA GLN A 44 0.88 13.56 -15.79
C GLN A 44 0.18 12.64 -16.79
N TRP A 45 0.91 12.17 -17.82
CA TRP A 45 0.40 11.19 -18.77
C TRP A 45 -0.09 9.91 -18.08
N ALA A 46 0.71 9.33 -17.18
CA ALA A 46 0.35 8.13 -16.45
C ALA A 46 -0.94 8.31 -15.62
N PHE A 47 -1.08 9.47 -14.97
CA PHE A 47 -2.27 9.82 -14.21
C PHE A 47 -3.51 9.97 -15.10
N ASP A 48 -3.39 10.66 -16.24
CA ASP A 48 -4.50 10.87 -17.17
C ASP A 48 -4.95 9.56 -17.83
N THR A 49 -3.99 8.70 -18.22
CA THR A 49 -4.26 7.35 -18.74
C THR A 49 -4.94 6.48 -17.69
N LEU A 50 -4.46 6.49 -16.44
CA LEU A 50 -5.10 5.77 -15.33
C LEU A 50 -6.53 6.27 -15.08
N LYS A 51 -6.74 7.59 -15.11
CA LYS A 51 -8.07 8.19 -14.95
C LYS A 51 -9.03 7.74 -16.06
N ARG A 52 -8.59 7.73 -17.32
CA ARG A 52 -9.38 7.21 -18.46
C ARG A 52 -9.70 5.72 -18.29
N ALA A 53 -8.70 4.90 -17.97
CA ALA A 53 -8.88 3.47 -17.75
C ALA A 53 -9.92 3.20 -16.63
N ASN A 54 -9.87 3.97 -15.54
CA ASN A 54 -10.84 3.88 -14.44
C ASN A 54 -12.27 4.27 -14.83
N THR A 55 -12.47 5.00 -15.94
CA THR A 55 -13.80 5.29 -16.50
C THR A 55 -14.29 4.24 -17.51
N GLY A 56 -13.52 3.17 -17.71
CA GLY A 56 -13.88 2.06 -18.61
C GLY A 56 -13.30 2.18 -20.02
N ASP A 57 -12.40 3.13 -20.28
CA ASP A 57 -11.68 3.24 -21.55
C ASP A 57 -10.73 2.05 -21.73
N ARG A 58 -11.09 1.14 -22.66
CA ARG A 58 -10.34 -0.09 -22.93
C ARG A 58 -9.01 0.16 -23.64
N GLU A 59 -8.90 1.23 -24.43
CA GLU A 59 -7.66 1.60 -25.11
C GLU A 59 -6.65 2.12 -24.09
N ALA A 60 -7.07 3.03 -23.20
CA ALA A 60 -6.25 3.50 -22.09
C ALA A 60 -5.81 2.37 -21.16
N LEU A 61 -6.67 1.37 -20.91
CA LEU A 61 -6.30 0.20 -20.11
C LEU A 61 -5.23 -0.66 -20.80
N ALA A 62 -5.32 -0.84 -22.12
CA ALA A 62 -4.32 -1.58 -22.90
C ALA A 62 -2.97 -0.84 -22.93
N GLU A 63 -2.99 0.48 -23.12
CA GLU A 63 -1.80 1.34 -23.02
C GLU A 63 -1.14 1.22 -21.64
N LEU A 64 -1.94 1.34 -20.57
CA LEU A 64 -1.45 1.21 -19.20
C LEU A 64 -0.85 -0.18 -18.93
N ALA A 65 -1.50 -1.26 -19.37
CA ALA A 65 -1.00 -2.62 -19.20
C ALA A 65 0.34 -2.86 -19.93
N GLN A 66 0.51 -2.26 -21.11
CA GLN A 66 1.76 -2.34 -21.87
C GLN A 66 2.91 -1.60 -21.15
N GLU A 67 2.64 -0.41 -20.63
CA GLU A 67 3.66 0.44 -20.02
C GLU A 67 3.99 0.05 -18.57
N CYS A 68 2.99 -0.31 -17.75
CA CYS A 68 3.19 -0.65 -16.33
C CYS A 68 4.19 -1.79 -16.10
N SER A 69 4.28 -2.75 -17.04
CA SER A 69 5.27 -3.85 -16.96
C SER A 69 6.72 -3.38 -16.99
N GLN A 70 6.95 -2.13 -17.41
CA GLN A 70 8.25 -1.50 -17.58
C GLN A 70 8.49 -0.37 -16.58
N TRP A 71 7.53 -0.09 -15.69
CA TRP A 71 7.68 0.94 -14.67
C TRP A 71 8.50 0.39 -13.50
N PRO A 72 9.42 1.19 -12.93
CA PRO A 72 10.10 0.78 -11.71
C PRO A 72 9.15 0.78 -10.51
N GLU A 73 9.53 -0.02 -9.50
CA GLU A 73 8.73 -0.26 -8.29
C GLU A 73 8.37 1.05 -7.56
N ASP A 74 9.25 2.04 -7.54
CA ASP A 74 9.02 3.33 -6.86
C ASP A 74 7.95 4.20 -7.55
N ILE A 75 7.78 4.05 -8.87
CA ILE A 75 6.71 4.69 -9.62
C ILE A 75 5.41 3.95 -9.39
N LEU A 76 5.42 2.62 -9.47
CA LEU A 76 4.24 1.80 -9.18
C LEU A 76 3.72 2.12 -7.77
N ASP A 77 4.59 2.14 -6.77
CA ASP A 77 4.25 2.47 -5.37
C ASP A 77 3.51 3.81 -5.24
N LYS A 78 3.81 4.81 -6.09
CA LYS A 78 3.10 6.11 -6.03
C LYS A 78 1.67 6.02 -6.56
N PHE A 79 1.41 5.14 -7.53
CA PHE A 79 0.08 4.95 -8.11
C PHE A 79 -0.72 3.84 -7.41
N THR A 80 -0.06 2.91 -6.74
CA THR A 80 -0.65 1.74 -6.09
C THR A 80 -0.58 1.77 -4.57
N ASP A 81 -0.28 2.94 -3.97
CA ASP A 81 -0.38 3.13 -2.51
C ASP A 81 -1.84 3.01 -2.06
N LEU A 82 -2.30 1.76 -1.91
CA LEU A 82 -3.65 1.39 -1.52
C LEU A 82 -3.99 1.98 -0.16
N THR A 83 -3.00 2.11 0.72
CA THR A 83 -3.16 2.74 2.02
C THR A 83 -3.59 4.19 1.86
N LYS A 84 -2.86 5.00 1.08
CA LYS A 84 -3.24 6.40 0.80
C LYS A 84 -4.58 6.51 0.09
N ILE A 85 -4.89 5.62 -0.86
CA ILE A 85 -6.17 5.62 -1.57
C ILE A 85 -7.33 5.35 -0.60
N VAL A 86 -7.23 4.29 0.20
CA VAL A 86 -8.27 3.94 1.18
C VAL A 86 -8.38 5.05 2.25
N GLN A 87 -7.27 5.62 2.69
CA GLN A 87 -7.25 6.75 3.63
C GLN A 87 -8.03 7.95 3.06
N ALA A 88 -7.73 8.35 1.83
CA ALA A 88 -8.43 9.45 1.16
C ALA A 88 -9.94 9.16 1.03
N MET A 89 -10.32 7.91 0.72
CA MET A 89 -11.72 7.50 0.68
C MET A 89 -12.40 7.56 2.06
N ILE A 90 -11.71 7.15 3.13
CA ILE A 90 -12.21 7.25 4.50
C ILE A 90 -12.47 8.72 4.84
N PHE A 91 -11.50 9.61 4.58
CA PHE A 91 -11.64 11.03 4.89
C PHE A 91 -12.72 11.71 4.05
N ARG A 92 -12.84 11.36 2.77
CA ARG A 92 -13.92 11.85 1.92
C ARG A 92 -15.30 11.42 2.44
N LYS A 93 -15.44 10.22 2.98
CA LYS A 93 -16.69 9.77 3.60
C LYS A 93 -16.97 10.46 4.95
N MET A 94 -15.95 10.68 5.77
CA MET A 94 -16.11 11.40 7.05
C MET A 94 -16.49 12.87 6.82
N PHE A 95 -15.87 13.49 5.81
CA PHE A 95 -15.90 14.92 5.54
C PHE A 95 -16.22 15.20 4.06
N PRO A 96 -17.46 14.97 3.57
CA PRO A 96 -17.79 15.06 2.13
C PRO A 96 -17.51 16.44 1.54
N ASP A 97 -17.86 17.51 2.25
CA ASP A 97 -17.77 18.89 1.75
C ASP A 97 -16.90 19.79 2.64
N GLN A 98 -15.96 19.20 3.38
CA GLN A 98 -15.10 19.92 4.31
C GLN A 98 -13.61 19.69 3.97
N ASP A 99 -13.15 20.32 2.89
CA ASP A 99 -11.79 20.21 2.37
C ASP A 99 -10.74 20.56 3.43
N GLY A 100 -10.99 21.60 4.23
CA GLY A 100 -10.13 22.00 5.34
C GLY A 100 -9.99 20.90 6.40
N SER A 101 -11.10 20.25 6.79
CA SER A 101 -11.08 19.12 7.74
C SER A 101 -10.31 17.92 7.17
N ARG A 102 -10.44 17.64 5.88
CA ARG A 102 -9.67 16.56 5.21
C ARG A 102 -8.17 16.85 5.20
N LEU A 103 -7.77 18.09 4.89
CA LEU A 103 -6.38 18.51 4.90
C LEU A 103 -5.77 18.39 6.30
N LEU A 104 -6.46 18.87 7.34
CA LEU A 104 -5.99 18.76 8.73
C LEU A 104 -5.91 17.31 9.21
N MET A 105 -6.86 16.46 8.81
CA MET A 105 -6.83 15.04 9.15
C MET A 105 -5.68 14.31 8.46
N GLN A 106 -5.40 14.65 7.19
CA GLN A 106 -4.24 14.14 6.47
C GLN A 106 -2.93 14.52 7.18
N GLU A 107 -2.75 15.79 7.53
CA GLU A 107 -1.58 16.27 8.27
C GLU A 107 -1.45 15.56 9.64
N LYS A 108 -2.56 15.34 10.35
CA LYS A 108 -2.56 14.62 11.63
C LYS A 108 -2.08 13.19 11.47
N VAL A 109 -2.52 12.49 10.42
CA VAL A 109 -2.06 11.14 10.10
C VAL A 109 -0.59 11.13 9.72
N ASP A 110 -0.13 12.09 8.92
CA ASP A 110 1.27 12.16 8.51
C ASP A 110 2.20 12.38 9.71
N ARG A 111 1.79 13.22 10.67
CA ARG A 111 2.48 13.37 11.96
C ARG A 111 2.46 12.10 12.80
N LEU A 112 1.32 11.39 12.85
CA LEU A 112 1.23 10.12 13.58
C LEU A 112 2.16 9.07 12.98
N ARG A 113 2.23 8.98 11.64
CA ARG A 113 3.15 8.10 10.93
C ARG A 113 4.61 8.43 11.26
N ALA A 114 4.99 9.70 11.20
CA ALA A 114 6.34 10.14 11.55
C ALA A 114 6.70 9.86 13.02
N ALA A 115 5.75 10.06 13.94
CA ALA A 115 5.96 9.74 15.36
C ALA A 115 6.10 8.23 15.61
N LEU A 116 5.36 7.42 14.85
CA LEU A 116 5.41 5.97 14.98
C LEU A 116 6.62 5.36 14.28
N PHE A 117 7.17 5.95 13.22
CA PHE A 117 8.30 5.41 12.45
C PHE A 117 9.54 6.30 12.55
N PRO A 118 10.41 6.09 13.57
CA PRO A 118 11.66 6.83 13.67
C PRO A 118 12.59 6.50 12.49
N ALA A 119 13.47 7.46 12.14
CA ALA A 119 14.41 7.29 11.04
C ALA A 119 15.24 6.01 11.19
N GLY A 120 15.35 5.22 10.12
CA GLY A 120 16.11 3.96 10.10
C GLY A 120 15.32 2.68 10.38
N GLY A 121 13.99 2.74 10.52
CA GLY A 121 13.17 1.53 10.67
C GLY A 121 13.18 0.62 9.43
N ASP A 122 12.92 -0.68 9.65
CA ASP A 122 12.90 -1.67 8.57
C ASP A 122 11.63 -1.57 7.67
N ARG A 123 11.64 -2.25 6.51
CA ARG A 123 10.49 -2.24 5.57
C ARG A 123 9.20 -2.81 6.18
N LEU A 124 9.31 -3.81 7.06
CA LEU A 124 8.17 -4.45 7.72
C LEU A 124 7.56 -3.53 8.79
N GLU A 125 8.38 -2.84 9.58
CA GLU A 125 7.95 -1.81 10.52
C GLU A 125 7.21 -0.69 9.79
N LYS A 126 7.73 -0.23 8.64
CA LYS A 126 7.05 0.79 7.84
C LYS A 126 5.64 0.32 7.45
N LEU A 127 5.52 -0.90 6.94
CA LEU A 127 4.22 -1.49 6.59
C LEU A 127 3.28 -1.59 7.80
N LEU A 128 3.77 -2.03 8.96
CA LEU A 128 2.96 -2.12 10.17
C LEU A 128 2.53 -0.75 10.70
N VAL A 129 3.36 0.27 10.57
CA VAL A 129 2.98 1.66 10.90
C VAL A 129 1.85 2.14 10.01
N GLU A 130 1.90 1.89 8.70
CA GLU A 130 0.80 2.20 7.78
C GLU A 130 -0.51 1.51 8.22
N VAL A 131 -0.43 0.22 8.62
CA VAL A 131 -1.60 -0.52 9.11
C VAL A 131 -2.15 0.09 10.40
N VAL A 132 -1.29 0.45 11.36
CA VAL A 132 -1.70 1.09 12.63
C VAL A 132 -2.42 2.41 12.37
N VAL A 133 -1.84 3.25 11.51
CA VAL A 133 -2.42 4.54 11.10
C VAL A 133 -3.78 4.35 10.42
N MET A 134 -3.90 3.37 9.53
CA MET A 134 -5.17 3.05 8.88
C MET A 134 -6.22 2.56 9.85
N CYS A 135 -5.87 1.68 10.79
CA CYS A 135 -6.79 1.24 11.83
C CYS A 135 -7.22 2.41 12.73
N TRP A 136 -6.31 3.34 13.04
CA TRP A 136 -6.64 4.56 13.79
C TRP A 136 -7.68 5.41 13.05
N ALA A 137 -7.50 5.65 11.75
CA ALA A 137 -8.48 6.38 10.94
C ALA A 137 -9.84 5.65 10.85
N GLN A 138 -9.83 4.32 10.80
CA GLN A 138 -11.07 3.52 10.80
C GLN A 138 -11.85 3.61 12.11
N VAL A 139 -11.17 3.72 13.26
CA VAL A 139 -11.81 3.94 14.56
C VAL A 139 -12.59 5.25 14.55
N HIS A 140 -11.94 6.36 14.21
CA HIS A 140 -12.60 7.68 14.16
C HIS A 140 -13.75 7.73 13.16
N ARG A 141 -13.62 7.03 12.02
CA ARG A 141 -14.74 6.85 11.09
C ARG A 141 -15.89 6.11 11.75
N ALA A 142 -15.65 4.97 12.40
CA ALA A 142 -16.69 4.16 13.00
C ALA A 142 -17.42 4.90 14.12
N GLU A 143 -16.70 5.61 14.98
CA GLU A 143 -17.27 6.44 16.04
C GLU A 143 -18.14 7.57 15.48
N LEU A 144 -17.69 8.23 14.41
CA LEU A 144 -18.47 9.28 13.76
C LEU A 144 -19.79 8.73 13.19
N GLU A 145 -19.76 7.55 12.56
CA GLU A 145 -20.96 6.90 12.03
C GLU A 145 -21.91 6.47 13.17
N GLU A 146 -21.37 5.99 14.30
CA GLU A 146 -22.15 5.63 15.48
C GLU A 146 -22.86 6.86 16.08
N VAL A 147 -22.15 7.98 16.26
CA VAL A 147 -22.71 9.24 16.77
C VAL A 147 -23.79 9.79 15.83
N ARG A 148 -23.55 9.79 14.52
CA ARG A 148 -24.56 10.19 13.52
C ARG A 148 -25.80 9.28 13.60
N GLY A 149 -25.56 7.97 13.63
CA GLY A 149 -26.60 6.96 13.74
C GLY A 149 -27.47 7.10 14.98
N GLN A 150 -26.91 7.48 16.14
CA GLN A 150 -27.70 7.72 17.35
C GLN A 150 -28.78 8.80 17.17
N SER A 151 -28.52 9.82 16.36
CA SER A 151 -29.48 10.89 16.07
C SER A 151 -30.51 10.50 15.00
N GLU A 152 -30.10 9.73 13.99
CA GLU A 152 -30.92 9.42 12.81
C GLU A 152 -31.72 8.11 12.93
N LEU A 153 -31.27 7.19 13.79
CA LEU A 153 -31.74 5.80 13.85
C LEU A 153 -32.25 5.43 15.25
N SER A 154 -32.73 6.41 16.01
CA SER A 154 -33.23 6.20 17.38
C SER A 154 -34.40 5.22 17.46
N ASP A 155 -35.17 5.07 16.37
CA ASP A 155 -36.27 4.11 16.21
C ASP A 155 -35.81 2.70 15.79
N ARG A 156 -34.51 2.52 15.49
CA ARG A 156 -33.93 1.27 14.95
C ARG A 156 -32.79 0.75 15.83
N PRO A 157 -33.10 0.19 17.02
CA PRO A 157 -32.09 -0.25 17.99
C PRO A 157 -31.14 -1.33 17.44
N GLU A 158 -31.60 -2.17 16.51
CA GLU A 158 -30.77 -3.15 15.82
C GLU A 158 -29.60 -2.50 15.05
N MET A 159 -29.86 -1.36 14.39
CA MET A 159 -28.85 -0.66 13.61
C MET A 159 -27.84 0.05 14.52
N LEU A 160 -28.29 0.61 15.65
CA LEU A 160 -27.41 1.18 16.66
C LEU A 160 -26.47 0.13 17.24
N ARG A 161 -26.98 -1.07 17.55
CA ARG A 161 -26.14 -2.20 17.99
C ARG A 161 -25.11 -2.61 16.93
N TYR A 162 -25.51 -2.61 15.66
CA TYR A 162 -24.58 -2.90 14.57
C TYR A 162 -23.46 -1.86 14.46
N LEU A 163 -23.78 -0.56 14.56
CA LEU A 163 -22.78 0.52 14.52
C LEU A 163 -21.80 0.42 15.69
N SER A 164 -22.30 0.21 16.91
CA SER A 164 -21.47 0.00 18.10
C SER A 164 -20.54 -1.22 17.94
N SER A 165 -21.05 -2.32 17.39
CA SER A 165 -20.23 -3.50 17.04
C SER A 165 -19.17 -3.21 15.97
N CYS A 166 -19.42 -2.27 15.05
CA CYS A 166 -18.41 -1.84 14.08
C CYS A 166 -17.29 -1.05 14.77
N THR A 167 -17.63 -0.13 15.68
CA THR A 167 -16.68 0.62 16.52
C THR A 167 -15.79 -0.33 17.33
N ASP A 168 -16.38 -1.29 18.04
CA ASP A 168 -15.65 -2.31 18.80
C ASP A 168 -14.67 -3.13 17.94
N ARG A 169 -15.09 -3.49 16.72
CA ARG A 169 -14.24 -4.23 15.78
C ARG A 169 -13.09 -3.37 15.28
N ALA A 170 -13.31 -2.08 15.01
CA ALA A 170 -12.26 -1.15 14.63
C ALA A 170 -11.21 -0.99 15.75
N TYR A 171 -11.67 -0.81 17.00
CA TYR A 171 -10.80 -0.74 18.17
C TYR A 171 -9.95 -2.00 18.35
N ARG A 172 -10.57 -3.19 18.26
CA ARG A 172 -9.84 -4.46 18.34
C ARG A 172 -8.76 -4.60 17.25
N ARG A 173 -9.04 -4.17 16.02
CA ARG A 173 -8.05 -4.16 14.93
C ARG A 173 -6.89 -3.21 15.22
N LEU A 174 -7.18 -2.00 15.71
CA LEU A 174 -6.14 -1.04 16.10
C LEU A 174 -5.23 -1.60 17.19
N LEU A 175 -5.80 -2.16 18.26
CA LEU A 175 -5.03 -2.76 19.35
C LEU A 175 -4.20 -3.95 18.87
N SER A 176 -4.75 -4.78 17.98
CA SER A 176 -4.02 -5.90 17.38
C SER A 176 -2.82 -5.42 16.56
N ALA A 177 -3.03 -4.45 15.65
CA ALA A 177 -1.96 -3.89 14.83
C ALA A 177 -0.86 -3.23 15.67
N ALA A 178 -1.23 -2.48 16.71
CA ALA A 178 -0.29 -1.83 17.62
C ALA A 178 0.54 -2.87 18.40
N ARG A 179 -0.08 -3.96 18.87
CA ARG A 179 0.63 -5.07 19.53
C ARG A 179 1.60 -5.75 18.57
N THR A 180 1.19 -6.03 17.34
CA THR A 180 2.07 -6.62 16.32
C THR A 180 3.29 -5.75 16.06
N LEU A 181 3.11 -4.43 15.90
CA LEU A 181 4.21 -3.48 15.75
C LEU A 181 5.17 -3.51 16.96
N ALA A 182 4.62 -3.54 18.18
CA ALA A 182 5.44 -3.63 19.40
C ALA A 182 6.23 -4.96 19.49
N VAL A 183 5.63 -6.07 19.08
CA VAL A 183 6.30 -7.38 19.03
C VAL A 183 7.44 -7.38 18.02
N VAL A 184 7.21 -6.90 16.79
CA VAL A 184 8.25 -6.81 15.76
C VAL A 184 9.42 -5.97 16.26
N ARG A 185 9.17 -4.80 16.84
CA ARG A 185 10.20 -3.95 17.45
C ARG A 185 11.02 -4.64 18.52
N LYS A 186 10.37 -5.42 19.38
CA LYS A 186 11.04 -6.18 20.43
C LYS A 186 11.97 -7.24 19.82
N LEU A 187 11.54 -7.93 18.77
CA LEU A 187 12.33 -8.94 18.09
C LEU A 187 13.52 -8.32 17.35
N THR A 188 13.32 -7.22 16.62
CA THR A 188 14.39 -6.54 15.89
C THR A 188 15.49 -6.04 16.83
N ARG A 189 15.12 -5.41 17.97
CA ARG A 189 16.11 -4.95 18.98
C ARG A 189 16.88 -6.09 19.64
N SER A 190 16.24 -7.25 19.83
CA SER A 190 16.90 -8.40 20.47
C SER A 190 18.02 -8.97 19.59
N ASN A 191 17.88 -8.89 18.26
CA ASN A 191 18.91 -9.33 17.32
C ASN A 191 20.15 -8.42 17.34
N GLU A 192 19.97 -7.11 17.53
CA GLU A 192 21.09 -6.15 17.57
C GLU A 192 21.97 -6.32 18.81
N VAL A 193 21.38 -6.60 19.97
CA VAL A 193 22.14 -6.82 21.22
C VAL A 193 23.00 -8.08 21.14
N GLY A 194 22.52 -9.15 20.49
CA GLY A 194 23.29 -10.39 20.31
C GLY A 194 24.49 -10.24 19.36
N ALA A 195 24.39 -9.40 18.33
CA ALA A 195 25.48 -9.18 17.38
C ALA A 195 26.69 -8.46 18.01
N SER A 196 26.46 -7.65 19.04
CA SER A 196 27.52 -6.90 19.72
C SER A 196 28.38 -7.72 20.68
N PHE A 197 27.94 -8.93 21.09
CA PHE A 197 28.65 -9.75 22.08
C PHE A 197 29.66 -10.75 21.49
N SER A 198 29.71 -10.91 20.16
CA SER A 198 30.56 -11.91 19.49
C SER A 198 31.93 -11.37 19.02
N ALA A 199 32.22 -10.07 19.21
CA ALA A 199 33.43 -9.43 18.64
C ALA A 199 34.56 -9.17 19.65
N ASN A 200 34.41 -9.55 20.92
CA ASN A 200 35.41 -9.28 21.97
C ASN A 200 35.80 -10.54 22.78
N ASP A 201 36.15 -11.64 22.10
CA ASP A 201 37.02 -12.67 22.71
C ASP A 201 38.45 -12.59 22.13
N PRO A 202 39.31 -11.68 22.63
CA PRO A 202 40.74 -11.70 22.33
C PRO A 202 41.58 -12.58 23.28
N GLU A 203 40.99 -13.49 24.07
CA GLU A 203 41.75 -14.36 25.00
C GLU A 203 41.75 -15.84 24.57
N ALA A 204 42.54 -16.18 23.56
CA ALA A 204 43.00 -17.57 23.36
C ALA A 204 44.48 -17.69 22.99
N ASP A 205 45.28 -16.62 23.12
CA ASP A 205 46.72 -16.65 22.88
C ASP A 205 47.50 -16.10 24.09
N CYS A 206 47.73 -16.93 25.11
CA CYS A 206 48.95 -16.87 25.95
C CYS A 206 49.02 -18.02 26.97
N ILE A 207 49.26 -19.25 26.50
CA ILE A 207 49.97 -20.24 27.33
C ILE A 207 51.39 -20.29 26.79
N THR A 208 52.23 -19.37 27.26
CA THR A 208 53.67 -19.44 27.06
C THR A 208 54.23 -20.52 27.97
N THR A 209 54.89 -21.48 27.33
CA THR A 209 55.77 -22.48 27.93
C THR A 209 56.80 -21.85 28.85
N VAL A 210 56.75 -22.17 30.14
CA VAL A 210 57.86 -21.92 31.08
C VAL A 210 58.73 -23.18 31.10
N THR A 211 59.89 -23.08 30.45
CA THR A 211 61.03 -23.98 30.57
C THR A 211 62.01 -23.45 31.62
N GLY A 212 62.45 -24.33 32.52
CA GLY A 212 63.59 -24.13 33.43
C GLY A 212 63.36 -24.84 34.76
N LYS A 213 64.25 -25.67 35.32
CA LYS A 213 65.62 -26.12 35.01
C LYS A 213 65.75 -27.56 35.51
#